data_AF-A0A3M2R1E1-F1
#
_entry.id   AF-A0A3M2R1E1-F1
#
_cell.length_a   1.000
_cell.length_b   1.000
_cell.length_c   1.000
_cell.angle_alpha   90.00
_cell.angle_beta   90.00
_cell.angle_gamma   90.00
#
_symmetry.space_group_name_H-M   'P 1'
#
loop_
_entity.id
_entity.type
_entity.pdbx_description
1 polymer ?
#
loop_
_entity_poly.entity_id
_entity_poly.type
_entity_poly.pdbx_seq_one_letter_code
_entity_poly.pdbx_strand_id
1 'polypeptide(L)'
;MSVNQAFLLATRSGAQALRRPDLGVLKAGAAADVVVFEGNAPNLLGWRDPVAAIILHSNPGNVEHVLVDGQFRKRNFTLVNPRNASRQLDDAAERFLESAVRIQDEFLADGEPRLEGEFRENVDYVWLEEVDAVRGDSTGY
;
A
#
# COMPACT_ATOMS: atom_id res chain seq x y z
N MET A 1 10.43 -8.58 15.21
CA MET A 1 8.97 -8.75 15.24
C MET A 1 8.62 -10.05 14.53
N SER A 2 7.78 -10.91 15.11
CA SER A 2 7.34 -12.16 14.46
C SER A 2 6.18 -11.92 13.48
N VAL A 3 5.92 -12.88 12.58
CA VAL A 3 4.78 -12.80 11.64
C VAL A 3 3.44 -12.67 12.36
N ASN A 4 3.25 -13.36 13.49
CA ASN A 4 2.04 -13.23 14.32
C ASN A 4 1.93 -11.85 14.97
N GLN A 5 3.03 -11.27 15.44
CA GLN A 5 3.02 -9.90 15.97
C GLN A 5 2.65 -8.89 14.87
N ALA A 6 3.20 -9.04 13.66
CA ALA A 6 2.84 -8.19 12.52
C ALA A 6 1.36 -8.33 12.13
N PHE A 7 0.85 -9.56 12.09
CA PHE A 7 -0.56 -9.82 11.80
C PHE A 7 -1.52 -9.23 12.84
N LEU A 8 -1.19 -9.36 14.13
CA LEU A 8 -1.96 -8.76 15.21
C LEU A 8 -1.82 -7.24 15.24
N LEU A 9 -0.68 -6.68 14.82
CA LEU A 9 -0.51 -5.23 14.67
C LEU A 9 -1.48 -4.69 13.62
N ALA A 10 -1.56 -5.34 12.46
CA ALA A 10 -2.41 -4.96 11.34
C ALA A 10 -3.92 -5.18 11.59
N THR A 11 -4.32 -5.91 12.63
CA THR A 11 -5.72 -6.26 12.92
C THR A 11 -6.13 -5.88 14.34
N ARG A 12 -5.94 -6.79 15.30
CA ARG A 12 -6.42 -6.64 16.68
C ARG A 12 -5.87 -5.40 17.39
N SER A 13 -4.59 -5.10 17.19
CA SER A 13 -3.95 -3.97 17.88
C SER A 13 -4.48 -2.64 17.35
N GLY A 14 -4.74 -2.55 16.04
CA GLY A 14 -5.43 -1.39 15.45
C GLY A 14 -6.85 -1.21 16.01
N ALA A 15 -7.60 -2.31 16.13
CA ALA A 15 -8.93 -2.29 16.76
C ALA A 15 -8.89 -1.82 18.23
N GLN A 16 -7.88 -2.26 18.99
CA GLN A 16 -7.66 -1.83 20.37
C GLN A 16 -7.29 -0.35 20.46
N ALA A 17 -6.45 0.15 19.55
CA ALA A 17 -6.09 1.57 19.48
C ALA A 17 -7.33 2.45 19.24
N LEU A 18 -8.27 1.97 18.43
CA LEU A 18 -9.56 2.63 18.17
C LEU A 18 -10.62 2.39 19.25
N ARG A 19 -10.30 1.63 20.31
CA ARG A 19 -11.25 1.23 21.37
C ARG A 19 -12.50 0.52 20.82
N ARG A 20 -12.32 -0.27 19.75
CA ARG A 20 -13.36 -1.06 19.10
C ARG A 20 -13.10 -2.55 19.31
N PRO A 21 -13.46 -3.11 20.49
CA PRO A 21 -13.13 -4.49 20.84
C PRO A 21 -13.85 -5.51 19.96
N ASP A 22 -14.89 -5.09 19.23
CA ASP A 22 -15.66 -5.83 18.25
C ASP A 22 -14.98 -5.92 16.86
N LEU A 23 -13.83 -5.25 16.66
CA LEU A 23 -13.06 -5.31 15.41
C LEU A 23 -11.77 -6.13 15.56
N GLY A 24 -11.18 -6.50 14.41
CA GLY A 24 -9.88 -7.18 14.34
C GLY A 24 -9.88 -8.59 14.92
N VAL A 25 -11.05 -9.21 15.08
CA VAL A 25 -11.25 -10.57 15.60
C VAL A 25 -12.38 -11.27 14.85
N LEU A 26 -12.22 -12.57 14.59
CA LEU A 26 -13.29 -13.43 14.07
C LEU A 26 -13.98 -14.13 15.25
N LYS A 27 -15.07 -13.56 15.74
CA LYS A 27 -15.83 -14.05 16.89
C LYS A 27 -17.32 -13.72 16.72
N ALA A 28 -18.21 -14.59 17.19
CA ALA A 28 -19.63 -14.27 17.24
C ALA A 28 -19.88 -12.96 18.03
N GLY A 29 -20.70 -12.07 17.45
CA GLY A 29 -21.00 -10.74 18.00
C GLY A 29 -19.96 -9.65 17.66
N ALA A 30 -18.85 -9.99 17.00
CA ALA A 30 -17.93 -9.02 16.40
C ALA A 30 -18.47 -8.50 15.06
N ALA A 31 -18.01 -7.35 14.59
CA ALA A 31 -18.37 -6.87 13.26
C ALA A 31 -17.81 -7.81 12.20
N ALA A 32 -18.55 -8.01 11.11
CA ALA A 32 -18.13 -8.87 10.00
C ALA A 32 -17.19 -8.13 9.03
N ASP A 33 -16.09 -7.62 9.56
CA ASP A 33 -14.98 -7.01 8.82
C ASP A 33 -13.97 -8.10 8.46
N VAL A 34 -14.05 -8.57 7.21
CA VAL A 34 -13.35 -9.79 6.76
C VAL A 34 -12.61 -9.53 5.46
N VAL A 35 -11.36 -9.97 5.41
CA VAL A 35 -10.55 -10.02 4.19
C VAL A 35 -10.31 -11.49 3.84
N VAL A 36 -10.58 -11.86 2.59
CA VAL A 36 -10.34 -13.21 2.07
C VAL A 36 -9.23 -13.14 1.04
N PHE A 37 -8.24 -14.02 1.18
CA PHE A 37 -7.12 -14.15 0.25
C PHE A 37 -7.30 -15.39 -0.63
N GLU A 38 -6.89 -15.29 -1.90
CA GLU A 38 -6.82 -16.41 -2.83
C GLU A 38 -5.67 -17.34 -2.44
N GLY A 39 -5.95 -18.40 -1.67
CA GLY A 39 -4.91 -19.30 -1.17
C GLY A 39 -4.19 -20.13 -2.24
N ASN A 40 -4.75 -20.21 -3.46
CA ASN A 40 -4.16 -20.96 -4.57
C ASN A 40 -3.27 -20.09 -5.48
N ALA A 41 -3.11 -18.80 -5.18
CA ALA A 41 -2.24 -17.92 -5.94
C ALA A 41 -0.78 -18.44 -5.87
N PRO A 42 -0.02 -18.43 -6.99
CA PRO A 42 1.31 -19.03 -7.04
C PRO A 42 2.29 -18.57 -5.95
N ASN A 43 2.19 -17.31 -5.51
CA ASN A 43 3.03 -16.74 -4.46
C ASN A 43 2.63 -17.19 -3.03
N LEU A 44 1.45 -17.78 -2.86
CA LEU A 44 0.92 -18.28 -1.59
C LEU A 44 0.90 -19.81 -1.50
N LEU A 45 1.21 -20.53 -2.58
CA LEU A 45 1.29 -21.99 -2.58
C LEU A 45 2.48 -22.50 -1.75
N GLY A 46 2.29 -23.65 -1.07
CA GLY A 46 3.38 -24.38 -0.40
C GLY A 46 3.72 -23.91 1.02
N TRP A 47 3.09 -22.84 1.52
CA TRP A 47 3.29 -22.36 2.89
C TRP A 47 2.47 -23.18 3.90
N ARG A 48 3.13 -23.69 4.95
CA ARG A 48 2.44 -24.39 6.05
C ARG A 48 1.72 -23.43 6.99
N ASP A 49 2.30 -22.25 7.22
CA ASP A 49 1.72 -21.21 8.07
C ASP A 49 1.03 -20.16 7.18
N PRO A 50 -0.31 -20.07 7.18
CA PRO A 50 -1.03 -19.10 6.38
C PRO A 50 -0.79 -17.65 6.82
N VAL A 51 -0.45 -17.41 8.10
CA VAL A 51 -0.11 -16.07 8.59
C VAL A 51 1.24 -15.64 8.00
N ALA A 52 2.22 -16.53 7.98
CA ALA A 52 3.50 -16.27 7.33
C ALA A 52 3.31 -16.03 5.82
N ALA A 53 2.47 -16.83 5.14
CA ALA A 53 2.16 -16.65 3.73
C ALA A 53 1.58 -15.26 3.45
N ILE A 54 0.61 -14.82 4.26
CA ILE A 54 -0.01 -13.49 4.12
C ILE A 54 1.00 -12.38 4.40
N ILE A 55 1.69 -12.43 5.54
CA ILE A 55 2.55 -11.32 5.99
C ILE A 55 3.80 -11.16 5.12
N LEU A 56 4.39 -12.24 4.64
CA LEU A 56 5.69 -12.20 3.95
C LEU A 56 5.57 -12.27 2.43
N HIS A 57 4.47 -12.83 1.89
CA HIS A 57 4.39 -13.17 0.47
C HIS A 57 3.14 -12.67 -0.25
N SER A 58 2.11 -12.18 0.46
CA SER A 58 0.92 -11.66 -0.21
C SER A 58 1.13 -10.25 -0.78
N ASN A 59 0.24 -9.90 -1.71
CA ASN A 59 0.09 -8.55 -2.23
C ASN A 59 -1.43 -8.21 -2.34
N PRO A 60 -1.80 -6.93 -2.53
CA PRO A 60 -3.21 -6.54 -2.64
C PRO A 60 -4.00 -7.24 -3.75
N GLY A 61 -3.32 -7.72 -4.80
CA GLY A 61 -3.91 -8.52 -5.87
C GLY A 61 -4.42 -9.88 -5.40
N ASN A 62 -3.82 -10.47 -4.36
CA ASN A 62 -4.28 -11.74 -3.79
C ASN A 62 -5.57 -11.61 -2.96
N VAL A 63 -6.02 -10.40 -2.63
CA VAL A 63 -7.26 -10.22 -1.87
C VAL A 63 -8.46 -10.47 -2.78
N GLU A 64 -9.18 -11.57 -2.59
CA GLU A 64 -10.33 -11.95 -3.41
C GLU A 64 -11.61 -11.20 -2.98
N HIS A 65 -11.86 -11.17 -1.66
CA HIS A 65 -13.03 -10.55 -1.07
C HIS A 65 -12.66 -9.60 0.07
N VAL A 66 -13.45 -8.53 0.19
CA VAL A 66 -13.45 -7.64 1.35
C VAL A 66 -14.89 -7.41 1.77
N LEU A 67 -15.17 -7.65 3.04
CA LEU A 67 -16.45 -7.36 3.69
C LEU A 67 -16.20 -6.31 4.77
N VAL A 68 -17.11 -5.34 4.86
CA VAL A 68 -17.17 -4.37 5.95
C VAL A 68 -18.58 -4.40 6.50
N ASP A 69 -18.71 -4.71 7.79
CA ASP A 69 -19.99 -4.97 8.45
C ASP A 69 -20.87 -5.98 7.70
N GLY A 70 -20.23 -7.05 7.19
CA GLY A 70 -20.90 -8.12 6.45
C GLY A 70 -21.30 -7.75 5.02
N GLN A 71 -21.04 -6.53 4.56
CA GLN A 71 -21.33 -6.09 3.21
C GLN A 71 -20.09 -6.17 2.33
N PHE A 72 -20.19 -6.80 1.16
CA PHE A 72 -19.09 -6.85 0.21
C PHE A 72 -18.72 -5.43 -0.27
N ARG A 73 -17.44 -5.10 -0.13
CA ARG A 73 -16.77 -3.94 -0.73
C ARG A 73 -15.84 -4.35 -1.88
N LYS A 74 -15.37 -5.60 -1.86
CA LYS A 74 -14.70 -6.26 -2.98
C LYS A 74 -15.23 -7.69 -3.08
N ARG A 75 -15.59 -8.13 -4.29
CA ARG A 75 -16.08 -9.48 -4.55
C ARG A 75 -15.51 -10.02 -5.85
N ASN A 76 -14.97 -11.24 -5.82
CA ASN A 76 -14.37 -11.89 -6.98
C ASN A 76 -13.34 -10.97 -7.65
N PHE A 77 -12.38 -10.46 -6.85
CA PHE A 77 -11.34 -9.53 -7.27
C PHE A 77 -11.80 -8.14 -7.76
N THR A 78 -13.10 -7.87 -7.82
CA THR A 78 -13.67 -6.61 -8.32
C THR A 78 -14.24 -5.78 -7.18
N LEU A 79 -14.03 -4.46 -7.21
CA LEU A 79 -14.68 -3.55 -6.25
C LEU A 79 -16.20 -3.59 -6.43
N VAL A 80 -16.93 -3.75 -5.33
CA VAL A 80 -18.39 -3.67 -5.36
C VAL A 80 -18.76 -2.21 -5.28
N ASN A 81 -19.11 -1.65 -6.44
CA ASN A 81 -19.74 -0.35 -6.48
C ASN A 81 -21.15 -0.46 -5.89
N PRO A 82 -21.49 0.22 -4.78
CA PRO A 82 -22.89 0.58 -4.59
C PRO A 82 -23.35 1.32 -5.85
N ARG A 83 -24.63 1.21 -6.23
CA ARG A 83 -25.17 1.59 -7.56
C ARG A 83 -24.88 3.04 -8.05
N ASN A 84 -24.21 3.87 -7.25
CA ASN A 84 -23.76 5.24 -7.54
C ASN A 84 -22.24 5.43 -7.51
N ALA A 85 -21.45 4.40 -7.20
CA ALA A 85 -20.02 4.54 -6.98
C ALA A 85 -19.18 4.40 -8.24
N SER A 86 -19.72 3.96 -9.38
CA SER A 86 -19.04 4.13 -10.67
C SER A 86 -18.89 5.61 -10.98
N ARG A 87 -19.98 6.38 -10.84
CA ARG A 87 -19.89 7.84 -10.85
C ARG A 87 -18.95 8.36 -9.77
N GLN A 88 -19.03 7.92 -8.51
CA GLN A 88 -18.09 8.42 -7.49
C GLN A 88 -16.63 8.04 -7.73
N LEU A 89 -16.33 6.92 -8.39
CA LEU A 89 -14.97 6.49 -8.75
C LEU A 89 -14.47 7.27 -9.96
N ASP A 90 -15.31 7.50 -10.96
CA ASP A 90 -15.01 8.35 -12.10
C ASP A 90 -14.79 9.81 -11.61
N ASP A 91 -15.70 10.32 -10.77
CA ASP A 91 -15.58 11.62 -10.09
C ASP A 91 -14.35 11.67 -9.17
N ALA A 92 -13.98 10.56 -8.51
CA ALA A 92 -12.78 10.51 -7.68
C ALA A 92 -11.50 10.50 -8.52
N ALA A 93 -11.49 9.78 -9.64
CA ALA A 93 -10.37 9.78 -10.58
C ALA A 93 -10.21 11.16 -11.20
N GLU A 94 -11.30 11.79 -11.62
CA GLU A 94 -11.29 13.16 -12.15
C GLU A 94 -10.75 14.15 -11.12
N ARG A 95 -11.31 14.20 -9.90
CA ARG A 95 -10.80 15.06 -8.82
C ARG A 95 -9.35 14.77 -8.44
N PHE A 96 -8.94 13.50 -8.52
CA PHE A 96 -7.55 13.12 -8.28
C PHE A 96 -6.64 13.70 -9.36
N LEU A 97 -7.01 13.58 -10.64
CA LEU A 97 -6.24 14.12 -11.75
C LEU A 97 -6.20 15.65 -11.72
N GLU A 98 -7.31 16.32 -11.41
CA GLU A 98 -7.35 17.77 -11.19
C GLU A 98 -6.39 18.19 -10.07
N SER A 99 -6.41 17.47 -8.94
CA SER A 99 -5.50 17.72 -7.83
C SER A 99 -4.04 17.47 -8.20
N ALA A 100 -3.77 16.41 -8.97
CA ALA A 100 -2.43 16.06 -9.43
C ALA A 100 -1.86 17.16 -10.33
N VAL A 101 -2.63 17.63 -11.32
CA VAL A 101 -2.22 18.74 -12.20
C VAL A 101 -1.93 19.98 -11.37
N ARG A 102 -2.84 20.39 -10.48
CA ARG A 102 -2.63 21.57 -9.63
C ARG A 102 -1.37 21.47 -8.77
N ILE A 103 -1.14 20.33 -8.11
CA ILE A 103 0.04 20.13 -7.26
C ILE A 103 1.32 20.10 -8.10
N GLN A 104 1.27 19.51 -9.30
CA GLN A 104 2.41 19.49 -10.22
C GLN A 104 2.74 20.90 -10.73
N ASP A 105 1.73 21.69 -11.08
CA ASP A 105 1.91 23.08 -11.50
C ASP A 105 2.50 23.93 -10.37
N GLU A 106 2.01 23.78 -9.13
CA GLU A 106 2.58 24.41 -7.93
C GLU A 106 4.06 24.01 -7.75
N PHE A 107 4.37 22.71 -7.83
CA PHE A 107 5.73 22.20 -7.72
C PHE A 107 6.66 22.72 -8.82
N LEU A 108 6.18 22.80 -10.06
CA LEU A 108 6.95 23.35 -11.17
C LEU A 108 7.14 24.87 -11.05
N ALA A 109 6.17 25.59 -10.50
CA ALA A 109 6.25 27.03 -10.26
C ALA A 109 7.23 27.39 -9.14
N ASP A 110 7.39 26.52 -8.13
CA ASP A 110 8.39 26.69 -7.06
C ASP A 110 9.84 26.64 -7.60
N GLY A 111 10.04 26.16 -8.83
CA GLY A 111 11.32 26.08 -9.52
C GLY A 111 12.17 24.91 -9.06
N GLU A 112 13.36 24.75 -9.67
CA GLU A 112 14.29 23.71 -9.24
C GLU A 112 14.72 23.94 -7.79
N PRO A 113 14.83 22.88 -6.97
CA PRO A 113 15.37 23.03 -5.63
C PRO A 113 16.74 23.70 -5.70
N ARG A 114 16.94 24.78 -4.95
CA ARG A 114 18.24 25.44 -4.86
C ARG A 114 19.18 24.56 -4.04
N LEU A 115 20.04 23.80 -4.72
CA LEU A 115 21.08 22.95 -4.14
C LEU A 115 22.39 23.75 -4.02
N GLU A 116 22.34 24.89 -3.33
CA GLU A 116 23.50 25.75 -3.08
C GLU A 116 23.75 25.90 -1.57
N GLY A 117 25.01 26.01 -1.16
CA GLY A 117 25.40 26.15 0.25
C GLY A 117 25.43 24.83 1.02
N GLU A 118 25.09 24.87 2.30
CA GLU A 118 25.10 23.69 3.18
C GLU A 118 23.74 23.00 3.23
N PHE A 119 23.70 21.69 2.94
CA PHE A 119 22.56 20.82 3.22
C PHE A 119 22.35 20.65 4.73
N ARG A 120 23.45 20.54 5.49
CA ARG A 120 23.55 20.52 6.96
C ARG A 120 24.88 21.12 7.39
N GLU A 121 25.04 21.44 8.67
CA GLU A 121 26.28 21.98 9.23
C GLU A 121 27.51 21.18 8.77
N ASN A 122 28.41 21.82 8.03
CA ASN A 122 29.60 21.22 7.40
C ASN A 122 29.35 20.13 6.33
N VAL A 123 28.18 20.14 5.69
CA VAL A 123 27.82 19.25 4.57
C VAL A 123 27.32 20.11 3.41
N ASP A 124 28.19 20.41 2.47
CA ASP A 124 27.87 21.21 1.28
C ASP A 124 27.04 20.42 0.27
N TYR A 125 26.13 21.12 -0.41
CA TYR A 125 25.61 20.64 -1.68
C TYR A 125 26.76 20.60 -2.70
N VAL A 126 26.94 19.44 -3.32
CA VAL A 126 27.90 19.23 -4.40
C VAL A 126 27.16 18.73 -5.63
N TRP A 127 27.56 19.23 -6.80
CA TRP A 127 27.17 18.62 -8.05
C TRP A 127 27.93 17.30 -8.18
N LEU A 128 27.19 16.18 -8.28
CA LEU A 128 27.80 14.90 -8.61
C LEU A 128 28.43 15.03 -10.00
N GLU A 129 29.68 14.61 -10.12
CA GLU A 129 30.32 14.48 -11.43
C GLU A 129 29.48 13.49 -12.25
N GLU A 130 28.97 13.92 -13.39
CA GLU A 130 28.20 13.07 -14.29
C GLU A 130 29.15 12.02 -14.86
N VAL A 131 29.12 10.83 -14.27
CA VAL A 131 29.90 9.68 -14.71
C VAL A 131 29.00 8.76 -15.52
N ASP A 132 29.24 8.71 -16.83
CA ASP A 132 28.61 7.71 -17.68
C ASP A 132 29.13 6.32 -17.31
N ALA A 133 28.20 5.38 -17.15
CA ALA A 133 28.54 3.96 -17.09
C ALA A 133 28.96 3.49 -18.49
N VAL A 134 30.22 3.73 -18.84
CA VAL A 134 30.81 3.18 -20.06
C VAL A 134 30.99 1.67 -19.88
N ARG A 135 30.59 0.91 -20.89
CA ARG A 135 30.84 -0.54 -20.93
C ARG A 135 32.36 -0.76 -20.89
N GLY A 136 32.87 -1.26 -19.77
CA GLY A 136 34.26 -1.67 -19.66
C GLY A 136 34.53 -2.94 -20.45
N ASP A 137 35.81 -3.21 -20.74
CA ASP A 137 36.25 -4.44 -21.43
C ASP A 137 36.14 -5.70 -20.55
N SER A 138 35.68 -5.55 -19.30
CA SER A 138 35.47 -6.65 -18.36
C SER A 138 34.03 -7.14 -18.38
N THR A 139 33.83 -8.44 -18.14
CA THR A 139 32.50 -9.07 -18.13
C THR A 139 31.74 -8.93 -16.82
N GLY A 140 32.23 -8.13 -15.86
CA GLY A 140 31.60 -7.97 -14.54
C GLY A 140 31.56 -9.23 -13.68
N TYR A 141 32.37 -10.23 -14.05
CA TYR A 141 32.66 -11.48 -13.33
C TYR A 141 34.16 -11.70 -13.31
#